data_AF-A0A519SYL6-F1
#
_entry.id   AF-A0A519SYL6-F1
#
_cell.length_a   1.000
_cell.length_b   1.000
_cell.length_c   1.000
_cell.angle_alpha   90.00
_cell.angle_beta   90.00
_cell.angle_gamma   90.00
#
_symmetry.space_group_name_H-M   'P 1'
#
loop_
_entity.id
_entity.type
_entity.pdbx_description
1 polymer ?
#
loop_
_entity_poly.entity_id
_entity_poly.type
_entity_poly.pdbx_seq_one_letter_code
_entity_poly.pdbx_strand_id
1 'polypeptide(L)'
;MKIYLLAALLGLTLPALAQRQQLVVLGVAQDAGYPQIGAVQEFMAVELGQRTRQKVVSIGVVDEQAGQKFLFEATPDLPAQLFALNELLPTPGTLPTGVFLTHGHMGHYTGLLYLG
;
A
#
# COMPACT_ATOMS: atom_id res chain seq x y z
N MET A 1 -4.49 51.50 7.25
CA MET A 1 -4.97 50.60 6.16
C MET A 1 -3.85 49.76 5.51
N LYS A 2 -2.74 49.44 6.20
CA LYS A 2 -1.64 48.60 5.66
C LYS A 2 -1.33 47.35 6.52
N ILE A 3 -1.83 47.27 7.75
CA ILE A 3 -1.58 46.15 8.67
C ILE A 3 -2.51 44.95 8.42
N TYR A 4 -3.75 45.17 7.98
CA TYR A 4 -4.68 44.08 7.67
C TYR A 4 -4.30 43.28 6.42
N LEU A 5 -3.53 43.87 5.48
CA LEU A 5 -3.09 43.17 4.26
C LEU A 5 -2.00 42.12 4.56
N LEU A 6 -1.18 42.31 5.59
CA LEU A 6 -0.09 41.38 5.91
C LEU A 6 -0.60 40.10 6.61
N ALA A 7 -1.66 40.21 7.41
CA ALA A 7 -2.30 39.07 8.05
C ALA A 7 -3.05 38.17 7.05
N ALA A 8 -3.60 38.75 5.97
CA ALA A 8 -4.27 38.00 4.92
C ALA A 8 -3.31 37.13 4.10
N LEU A 9 -2.04 37.54 3.93
CA LEU A 9 -1.03 36.74 3.23
C LEU A 9 -0.47 35.58 4.06
N LEU A 10 -0.42 35.67 5.40
CA LEU A 10 0.00 34.55 6.24
C LEU A 10 -1.07 33.46 6.41
N GLY A 11 -2.36 33.80 6.23
CA GLY A 11 -3.47 32.85 6.38
C GLY A 11 -3.67 31.91 5.18
N LEU A 12 -3.07 32.21 4.02
CA LEU A 12 -3.34 31.52 2.76
C LEU A 12 -2.30 30.43 2.40
N THR A 13 -1.20 30.30 3.14
CA THR A 13 -0.10 29.38 2.77
C THR A 13 -0.04 28.09 3.58
N LEU A 14 -0.88 27.92 4.61
CA LEU A 14 -0.83 26.77 5.52
C LEU A 14 -1.56 25.49 5.05
N PRO A 15 -2.65 25.49 4.26
CA PRO A 15 -3.38 24.24 4.01
C PRO A 15 -2.73 23.36 2.93
N ALA A 16 -1.69 23.83 2.24
CA ALA A 16 -1.03 23.11 1.14
C ALA A 16 0.11 22.17 1.57
N LEU A 17 0.53 22.19 2.85
CA LEU A 17 1.65 21.38 3.34
C LEU A 17 1.23 20.10 4.08
N ALA A 18 -0.05 19.89 4.32
CA ALA A 18 -0.52 18.59 4.80
C ALA A 18 -0.53 17.63 3.61
N GLN A 19 0.47 16.75 3.52
CA GLN A 19 0.49 15.70 2.51
C GLN A 19 -0.64 14.71 2.83
N ARG A 20 -1.70 14.75 2.01
CA ARG A 20 -2.92 13.93 2.21
C ARG A 20 -2.90 12.64 1.40
N GLN A 21 -1.88 12.46 0.57
CA GLN A 21 -1.67 11.26 -0.23
C GLN A 21 -0.38 10.55 0.19
N GLN A 22 -0.50 9.25 0.44
CA GLN A 22 0.61 8.39 0.82
C GLN A 22 0.76 7.25 -0.18
N LEU A 23 2.00 6.94 -0.53
CA LEU A 23 2.38 5.73 -1.26
C LEU A 23 2.97 4.73 -0.26
N VAL A 24 2.44 3.53 -0.25
CA VAL A 24 2.76 2.51 0.76
C VAL A 24 3.30 1.29 0.06
N VAL A 25 4.50 0.86 0.43
CA VAL A 25 5.06 -0.40 -0.07
C VAL A 25 4.46 -1.56 0.74
N LEU A 26 3.65 -2.39 0.09
CA LEU A 26 2.95 -3.51 0.75
C LEU A 26 3.62 -4.86 0.47
N GLY A 27 4.46 -4.93 -0.56
CA GLY A 27 5.31 -6.07 -0.89
C GLY A 27 6.38 -5.69 -1.90
N VAL A 28 7.49 -6.42 -1.90
CA VAL A 28 8.66 -6.17 -2.75
C VAL A 28 9.23 -7.44 -3.39
N ALA A 29 8.70 -8.60 -3.04
CA ALA A 29 9.14 -9.86 -3.62
C ALA A 29 8.63 -10.01 -5.06
N GLN A 30 9.33 -10.84 -5.83
CA GLN A 30 8.87 -11.32 -7.13
C GLN A 30 7.68 -12.29 -6.94
N ASP A 31 7.14 -12.77 -8.05
CA ASP A 31 6.18 -13.87 -8.09
C ASP A 31 6.62 -15.03 -7.17
N ALA A 32 5.63 -15.65 -6.50
CA ALA A 32 5.80 -16.69 -5.47
C ALA A 32 6.41 -16.23 -4.12
N GLY A 33 6.75 -14.94 -3.96
CA GLY A 33 7.12 -14.36 -2.67
C GLY A 33 8.52 -14.75 -2.19
N TYR A 34 8.83 -14.44 -0.93
CA TYR A 34 10.06 -14.89 -0.26
C TYR A 34 9.75 -15.38 1.16
N PRO A 35 10.23 -16.57 1.56
CA PRO A 35 11.05 -17.51 0.78
C PRO A 35 10.23 -18.21 -0.31
N GLN A 36 10.87 -18.54 -1.43
CA GLN A 36 10.23 -19.16 -2.59
C GLN A 36 10.03 -20.67 -2.36
N ILE A 37 8.93 -21.22 -2.88
CA ILE A 37 8.62 -22.66 -2.76
C ILE A 37 9.78 -23.53 -3.26
N GLY A 38 10.23 -24.47 -2.43
CA GLY A 38 11.35 -25.38 -2.73
C GLY A 38 12.74 -24.83 -2.38
N ALA A 39 12.88 -23.54 -2.01
CA ALA A 39 14.17 -22.93 -1.68
C ALA A 39 14.57 -23.13 -0.21
N VAL A 40 15.04 -24.34 0.15
CA VAL A 40 15.37 -24.71 1.54
C VAL A 40 16.27 -23.68 2.25
N GLN A 41 17.27 -23.14 1.55
CA GLN A 41 18.22 -22.19 2.13
C GLN A 41 17.54 -20.85 2.50
N GLU A 42 16.55 -20.40 1.73
CA GLU A 42 15.82 -19.18 2.02
C GLU A 42 14.93 -19.35 3.24
N PHE A 43 14.26 -20.50 3.37
CA PHE A 43 13.51 -20.86 4.57
C PHE A 43 14.41 -20.88 5.79
N MET A 44 15.57 -21.56 5.72
CA MET A 44 16.54 -21.57 6.82
C MET A 44 17.01 -20.16 7.19
N ALA A 45 17.30 -19.31 6.21
CA ALA A 45 17.70 -17.92 6.48
C ALA A 45 16.62 -17.12 7.20
N VAL A 46 15.34 -17.37 6.90
CA VAL A 46 14.20 -16.76 7.61
C VAL A 46 14.08 -17.29 9.03
N GLU A 47 14.12 -18.61 9.23
CA GLU A 47 14.00 -19.24 10.55
C GLU A 47 15.16 -18.86 11.49
N LEU A 48 16.35 -18.63 10.93
CA LEU A 48 17.53 -18.13 11.67
C LEU A 48 17.54 -16.61 11.87
N GLY A 49 16.51 -15.89 11.39
CA GLY A 49 16.42 -14.42 11.51
C GLY A 49 17.43 -13.64 10.66
N GLN A 50 18.10 -14.30 9.70
CA GLN A 50 19.07 -13.67 8.79
C GLN A 50 18.38 -12.89 7.67
N ARG A 51 17.12 -13.25 7.36
CA ARG A 51 16.25 -12.62 6.37
C ARG A 51 14.82 -12.55 6.91
N THR A 52 14.03 -11.64 6.37
CA THR A 52 12.60 -11.50 6.68
C THR A 52 11.75 -12.03 5.53
N ARG A 53 10.57 -12.57 5.84
CA ARG A 53 9.58 -12.93 4.82
C ARG A 53 9.17 -11.67 4.06
N GLN A 54 8.98 -11.80 2.75
CA GLN A 54 8.56 -10.70 1.89
C GLN A 54 7.32 -11.12 1.10
N LYS A 55 6.34 -10.21 1.05
CA LYS A 55 5.13 -10.38 0.25
C LYS A 55 5.41 -10.04 -1.21
N VAL A 56 4.67 -10.66 -2.14
CA VAL A 56 4.69 -10.36 -3.58
C VAL A 56 4.42 -8.88 -3.82
N VAL A 57 5.07 -8.31 -4.84
CA VAL A 57 5.07 -6.88 -5.14
C VAL A 57 3.66 -6.27 -5.14
N SER A 58 3.47 -5.26 -4.29
CA SER A 58 2.23 -4.47 -4.27
C SER A 58 2.50 -3.11 -3.65
N ILE A 59 1.78 -2.11 -4.17
CA ILE A 59 1.81 -0.74 -3.67
C ILE A 59 0.39 -0.31 -3.31
N GLY A 60 0.23 0.27 -2.13
CA GLY A 60 -0.99 0.96 -1.72
C GLY A 60 -0.89 2.46 -2.00
N VAL A 61 -2.01 3.07 -2.38
CA VAL A 61 -2.19 4.53 -2.37
C VAL A 61 -3.28 4.86 -1.38
N VAL A 62 -3.02 5.76 -0.44
CA VAL A 62 -4.01 6.29 0.49
C VAL A 62 -4.23 7.75 0.17
N ASP A 63 -5.48 8.15 -0.03
CA ASP A 63 -5.91 9.55 -0.09
C ASP A 63 -6.83 9.83 1.11
N GLU A 64 -6.26 10.45 2.15
CA GLU A 64 -6.97 10.80 3.38
C GLU A 64 -8.03 11.88 3.16
N GLN A 65 -7.84 12.75 2.17
CA GLN A 65 -8.79 13.81 1.86
C GLN A 65 -10.06 13.25 1.24
N ALA A 66 -9.90 12.31 0.30
CA ALA A 66 -11.00 11.64 -0.37
C ALA A 66 -11.58 10.49 0.47
N GLY A 67 -10.87 10.05 1.52
CA GLY A 67 -11.24 8.86 2.27
C GLY A 67 -11.14 7.59 1.43
N GLN A 68 -10.18 7.56 0.50
CA GLN A 68 -10.03 6.49 -0.48
C GLN A 68 -8.68 5.78 -0.33
N LYS A 69 -8.65 4.51 -0.72
CA LYS A 69 -7.42 3.74 -0.81
C LYS A 69 -7.46 2.81 -2.00
N PHE A 70 -6.33 2.68 -2.67
CA PHE A 70 -6.19 1.89 -3.89
C PHE A 70 -5.05 0.88 -3.72
N LEU A 71 -5.17 -0.24 -4.42
CA LEU A 71 -4.13 -1.25 -4.51
C LEU A 71 -3.61 -1.33 -5.93
N PHE A 72 -2.29 -1.33 -6.06
CA PHE A 72 -1.59 -1.75 -7.25
C PHE A 72 -1.17 -3.21 -7.03
N GLU A 73 -1.64 -4.06 -7.93
CA GLU A 73 -1.65 -5.52 -7.87
C GLU A 73 -2.61 -6.12 -6.83
N ALA A 74 -3.33 -7.15 -7.25
CA ALA A 74 -4.04 -8.07 -6.38
C ALA A 74 -3.22 -9.37 -6.33
N THR A 75 -2.22 -9.39 -5.43
CA THR A 75 -1.27 -10.51 -5.33
C THR A 75 -1.84 -11.68 -4.50
N PRO A 76 -1.18 -12.86 -4.47
CA PRO A 76 -1.54 -13.92 -3.53
C PRO A 76 -1.54 -13.48 -2.06
N ASP A 77 -0.76 -12.45 -1.71
CA ASP A 77 -0.65 -11.91 -0.35
C ASP A 77 -1.69 -10.84 -0.02
N LEU A 78 -2.69 -10.63 -0.91
CA LEU A 78 -3.71 -9.59 -0.79
C LEU A 78 -4.35 -9.49 0.61
N PRO A 79 -4.72 -10.58 1.33
CA PRO A 79 -5.32 -10.46 2.66
C PRO A 79 -4.44 -9.68 3.65
N ALA A 80 -3.14 -9.98 3.68
CA ALA A 80 -2.19 -9.33 4.58
C ALA A 80 -1.76 -7.94 4.08
N GLN A 81 -1.84 -7.68 2.77
CA GLN A 81 -1.55 -6.37 2.18
C GLN A 81 -2.70 -5.40 2.41
N LEU A 82 -3.94 -5.86 2.22
CA LEU A 82 -5.15 -5.09 2.47
C LEU A 82 -5.31 -4.78 3.96
N PHE A 83 -4.99 -5.73 4.85
CA PHE A 83 -4.96 -5.46 6.29
C PHE A 83 -4.03 -4.29 6.62
N ALA A 84 -2.78 -4.32 6.14
CA ALA A 84 -1.81 -3.25 6.37
C ALA A 84 -2.28 -1.91 5.79
N LEU A 85 -2.91 -1.92 4.60
CA LEU A 85 -3.48 -0.71 4.00
C LEU A 85 -4.68 -0.17 4.81
N ASN A 86 -5.47 -1.05 5.42
CA ASN A 86 -6.60 -0.68 6.28
C ASN A 86 -6.18 -0.05 7.60
N GLU A 87 -5.00 -0.40 8.13
CA GLU A 87 -4.44 0.24 9.33
C GLU A 87 -4.10 1.72 9.11
N LEU A 88 -3.76 2.09 7.86
CA LEU A 88 -3.42 3.47 7.50
C LEU A 88 -4.66 4.34 7.25
N LEU A 89 -5.73 3.76 6.71
CA LEU A 89 -7.01 4.46 6.52
C LEU A 89 -8.18 3.53 6.86
N PRO A 90 -8.68 3.59 8.12
CA PRO A 90 -9.81 2.79 8.57
C PRO A 90 -11.11 3.34 7.99
N THR A 91 -11.49 2.85 6.81
CA THR A 91 -12.76 3.17 6.15
C THR A 91 -13.81 2.07 6.40
N PRO A 92 -15.11 2.43 6.47
CA PRO A 92 -16.18 1.44 6.50
C PRO A 92 -16.13 0.55 5.24
N GLY A 93 -16.17 -0.77 5.41
CA GLY A 93 -16.28 -1.71 4.29
C GLY A 93 -14.98 -2.29 3.72
N THR A 94 -13.84 -2.16 4.43
CA THR A 94 -12.59 -2.97 4.38
C THR A 94 -11.91 -3.31 3.04
N LEU A 95 -12.50 -3.02 1.89
CA LEU A 95 -11.97 -3.22 0.55
C LEU A 95 -11.33 -1.92 0.01
N PRO A 96 -10.40 -2.01 -0.95
CA PRO A 96 -9.91 -0.84 -1.64
C PRO A 96 -11.03 -0.23 -2.51
N THR A 97 -10.94 1.09 -2.75
CA THR A 97 -11.76 1.81 -3.72
C THR A 97 -11.57 1.27 -5.13
N GLY A 98 -10.37 0.77 -5.45
CA GLY A 98 -10.07 0.13 -6.72
C GLY A 98 -8.75 -0.63 -6.70
N VAL A 99 -8.61 -1.54 -7.67
CA VAL A 99 -7.38 -2.32 -7.92
C VAL A 99 -6.88 -1.98 -9.32
N PHE A 100 -5.60 -1.65 -9.43
CA PHE A 100 -4.90 -1.45 -10.69
C PHE A 100 -3.94 -2.61 -10.90
N LEU A 101 -4.04 -3.29 -12.04
CA LEU A 101 -3.08 -4.32 -12.44
C LEU A 101 -2.09 -3.72 -13.43
N THR A 102 -0.79 -3.92 -13.24
CA THR A 102 0.19 -3.48 -14.25
C THR A 102 0.24 -4.42 -15.44
N HIS A 103 0.04 -5.73 -15.22
CA HIS A 103 0.06 -6.76 -16.26
C HIS A 103 -0.59 -8.08 -15.80
N GLY A 104 -0.74 -9.03 -16.74
CA GLY A 104 -1.45 -10.31 -16.54
C GLY A 104 -0.57 -11.48 -16.10
N HIS A 105 0.25 -11.33 -15.05
CA HIS A 105 0.98 -12.44 -14.43
C HIS A 105 0.34 -12.88 -13.11
N MET A 106 0.46 -14.17 -12.78
CA MET A 106 -0.22 -14.73 -11.61
C MET A 106 0.20 -14.09 -10.29
N GLY A 107 1.44 -13.62 -10.13
CA GLY A 107 1.83 -12.86 -8.94
C GLY A 107 1.09 -11.53 -8.79
N HIS A 108 0.52 -11.00 -9.86
CA HIS A 108 -0.07 -9.66 -9.93
C HIS A 108 -1.60 -9.64 -9.85
N TYR A 109 -2.29 -10.68 -10.33
CA TYR A 109 -3.76 -10.69 -10.38
C TYR A 109 -4.45 -11.80 -9.57
N THR A 110 -3.74 -12.82 -9.07
CA THR A 110 -4.40 -13.98 -8.44
C THR A 110 -5.20 -13.62 -7.19
N GLY A 111 -4.83 -12.57 -6.47
CA GLY A 111 -5.57 -12.04 -5.33
C GLY A 111 -6.99 -11.57 -5.68
N LEU A 112 -7.33 -11.36 -6.96
CA LEU A 112 -8.71 -11.11 -7.37
C LEU A 112 -9.66 -12.25 -6.94
N LEU A 113 -9.15 -13.47 -6.75
CA LEU A 113 -9.93 -14.59 -6.20
C LEU A 113 -10.54 -14.30 -4.82
N TYR A 114 -9.93 -13.41 -4.04
CA TYR A 114 -10.43 -13.04 -2.71
C TYR A 114 -11.57 -12.01 -2.77
N LEU A 115 -11.85 -11.44 -3.95
CA LEU A 115 -12.87 -10.41 -4.16
C LEU A 115 -14.21 -10.97 -4.69
N GLY A 116 -14.32 -12.28 -4.90
CA GLY A 116 -15.51 -12.97 -5.42
C GLY A 116 -15.46 -13.20 -6.92
#